data_AF-A0A7X8R5J3-F1
#
_entry.id   AF-A0A7X8R5J3-F1
#
_cell.length_a   1.000
_cell.length_b   1.000
_cell.length_c   1.000
_cell.angle_alpha   90.00
_cell.angle_beta   90.00
_cell.angle_gamma   90.00
#
_symmetry.space_group_name_H-M   'P 1'
#
loop_
_entity.id
_entity.type
_entity.pdbx_description
1 polymer ?
#
loop_
_entity_poly.entity_id
_entity_poly.type
_entity_poly.pdbx_seq_one_letter_code
_entity_poly.pdbx_strand_id
1 'polypeptide(L)'
;PFSERVPYRDYFPFKQIRALLYDLIWGIGDYTPGDEYTLFHFTRPGGVCRFAVPICYESAFPAVVRTFCRDGADFLVVITNDAWFGRTSGPYQHARIAVFRAIENRIGIARCANTGISCFIDPCGRVSKTTALDQQVVLTGNVVLRHRTTWYTRHGDLFAWLCVLISATLLIVSVISKKNN
;
A
#
# COMPACT_ATOMS: atom_id res chain seq x y z
N PRO A 1 -7.15 9.79 -5.18
CA PRO A 1 -6.90 8.32 -5.17
C PRO A 1 -6.50 7.86 -6.56
N PHE A 2 -5.57 6.91 -6.65
CA PHE A 2 -5.19 6.34 -7.93
C PHE A 2 -6.39 5.54 -8.43
N SER A 3 -6.95 5.92 -9.57
CA SER A 3 -7.62 4.92 -10.38
C SER A 3 -6.58 3.90 -10.83
N GLU A 4 -7.03 2.69 -11.15
CA GLU A 4 -6.21 1.58 -11.65
C GLU A 4 -5.48 1.99 -12.95
N ARG A 5 -4.45 2.81 -12.79
CA ARG A 5 -3.64 3.40 -13.84
C ARG A 5 -2.24 2.90 -13.57
N VAL A 6 -1.72 2.13 -14.51
CA VAL A 6 -0.32 1.70 -14.45
C VAL A 6 0.56 2.95 -14.35
N PRO A 7 1.43 3.05 -13.32
CA PRO A 7 2.36 4.17 -13.18
C PRO A 7 3.14 4.37 -14.48
N TYR A 8 3.34 5.62 -14.89
CA TYR A 8 4.10 6.00 -16.09
C TYR A 8 3.48 5.67 -17.46
N ARG A 9 2.20 5.23 -17.54
CA ARG A 9 1.49 5.01 -18.82
C ARG A 9 1.59 6.18 -19.81
N ASP A 10 1.61 7.42 -19.32
CA ASP A 10 1.69 8.63 -20.15
C ASP A 10 3.12 9.05 -20.52
N TYR A 11 4.12 8.51 -19.85
CA TYR A 11 5.52 8.89 -20.04
C TYR A 11 6.24 8.03 -21.09
N PHE A 12 5.57 7.01 -21.66
CA PHE A 12 6.15 6.17 -22.70
C PHE A 12 5.97 6.82 -24.10
N PRO A 13 7.06 7.30 -24.74
CA PRO A 13 6.98 8.04 -25.99
C PRO A 13 6.70 7.16 -27.22
N PHE A 14 6.85 5.83 -27.11
CA PHE A 14 6.73 4.90 -28.25
C PHE A 14 5.39 4.16 -28.27
N LYS A 15 4.57 4.40 -29.30
CA LYS A 15 3.24 3.78 -29.50
C LYS A 15 3.27 2.25 -29.52
N GLN A 16 4.35 1.62 -30.00
CA GLN A 16 4.49 0.16 -30.07
C GLN A 16 4.66 -0.49 -28.68
N ILE A 17 5.39 0.15 -27.78
CA ILE A 17 5.52 -0.30 -26.38
C ILE A 17 4.19 -0.12 -25.64
N ARG A 18 3.46 0.95 -25.95
CA ARG A 18 2.12 1.18 -25.41
C ARG A 18 1.13 0.07 -25.82
N ALA A 19 1.19 -0.41 -27.06
CA ALA A 19 0.37 -1.53 -27.53
C ALA A 19 0.76 -2.87 -26.86
N LEU A 20 2.08 -3.15 -26.77
CA LEU A 20 2.59 -4.33 -26.04
C LEU A 20 2.16 -4.31 -24.56
N LEU A 21 2.21 -3.14 -23.91
CA LEU A 21 1.71 -2.98 -22.55
C LEU A 21 0.19 -3.15 -22.50
N TYR A 22 -0.57 -2.61 -23.44
CA TYR A 22 -2.02 -2.82 -23.52
C TYR A 22 -2.39 -4.32 -23.63
N ASP A 23 -1.67 -5.08 -24.46
CA ASP A 23 -1.88 -6.52 -24.62
C ASP A 23 -1.35 -7.35 -23.43
N LEU A 24 -0.38 -6.82 -22.68
CA LEU A 24 0.12 -7.43 -21.44
C LEU A 24 -0.80 -7.12 -20.24
N ILE A 25 -1.49 -5.98 -20.29
CA ILE A 25 -2.40 -5.45 -19.28
C ILE A 25 -3.84 -5.82 -19.69
N TRP A 26 -4.14 -7.11 -19.68
CA TRP A 26 -5.49 -7.61 -19.96
C TRP A 26 -6.52 -6.98 -19.01
N GLY A 27 -7.39 -6.11 -19.55
CA GLY A 27 -8.70 -5.80 -18.95
C GLY A 27 -8.76 -4.69 -17.89
N ILE A 28 -7.73 -3.84 -17.73
CA ILE A 28 -7.85 -2.67 -16.85
C ILE A 28 -8.74 -1.62 -17.54
N GLY A 29 -9.90 -1.32 -16.94
CA GLY A 29 -10.80 -0.28 -17.41
C GLY A 29 -10.13 1.10 -17.40
N ASP A 30 -10.45 1.97 -18.36
CA ASP A 30 -10.00 3.37 -18.36
C ASP A 30 -10.77 4.14 -17.27
N TYR A 31 -10.31 4.01 -16.02
CA TYR A 31 -10.87 4.70 -14.86
C TYR A 31 -10.17 6.05 -14.65
N THR A 32 -10.94 7.08 -14.29
CA THR A 32 -10.41 8.39 -13.88
C THR A 32 -10.00 8.38 -12.41
N PRO A 33 -8.87 9.00 -12.04
CA PRO A 33 -8.48 9.16 -10.64
C PRO A 33 -9.59 9.83 -9.84
N GLY A 34 -9.80 9.40 -8.60
CA GLY A 34 -10.76 10.09 -7.72
C GLY A 34 -10.15 11.34 -7.09
N ASP A 35 -11.02 12.28 -6.72
CA ASP A 35 -10.63 13.64 -6.30
C ASP A 35 -10.24 13.73 -4.81
N GLU A 36 -10.68 12.78 -3.99
CA GLU A 36 -10.50 12.84 -2.53
C GLU A 36 -10.19 11.48 -1.90
N TYR A 37 -9.55 11.50 -0.72
CA TYR A 37 -9.32 10.30 0.08
C TYR A 37 -10.52 10.05 1.00
N THR A 38 -11.47 9.22 0.56
CA THR A 38 -12.72 8.99 1.29
C THR A 38 -12.52 8.03 2.47
N LEU A 39 -13.07 8.42 3.64
CA LEU A 39 -13.25 7.52 4.78
C LEU A 39 -14.72 7.09 4.87
N PHE A 40 -14.95 5.79 4.76
CA PHE A 40 -16.24 5.19 5.04
C PHE A 40 -16.46 5.09 6.54
N HIS A 41 -17.71 5.10 6.98
CA HIS A 41 -18.03 5.00 8.39
C HIS A 41 -19.29 4.20 8.66
N PHE A 42 -19.35 3.61 9.84
CA PHE A 42 -20.55 2.93 10.36
C PHE A 42 -20.63 3.09 11.88
N THR A 43 -21.83 2.96 12.42
CA THR A 43 -22.07 3.06 13.87
C THR A 43 -21.95 1.68 14.52
N ARG A 44 -21.28 1.63 15.67
CA ARG A 44 -21.20 0.44 16.53
C ARG A 44 -21.39 0.82 18.00
N PRO A 45 -21.66 -0.16 18.88
CA PRO A 45 -21.47 0.04 20.32
C PRO A 45 -20.04 0.55 20.58
N GLY A 46 -19.94 1.74 21.19
CA GLY A 46 -18.67 2.45 21.42
C GLY A 46 -18.36 3.60 20.46
N GLY A 47 -19.24 3.91 19.49
CA GLY A 47 -19.14 5.12 18.66
C GLY A 47 -19.13 4.86 17.16
N VAL A 48 -18.69 5.86 16.40
CA VAL A 48 -18.51 5.77 14.94
C VAL A 48 -17.16 5.13 14.66
N CYS A 49 -17.14 4.10 13.82
CA CYS A 49 -15.92 3.49 13.31
C CYS A 49 -15.72 3.90 11.86
N ARG A 50 -14.48 4.24 11.50
CA ARG A 50 -14.08 4.73 10.17
C ARG A 50 -13.08 3.76 9.53
N PHE A 51 -13.25 3.51 8.24
CA PHE A 51 -12.30 2.71 7.47
C PHE A 51 -12.01 3.32 6.11
N ALA A 52 -10.84 3.00 5.58
CA ALA A 52 -10.45 3.36 4.24
C ALA A 52 -10.26 2.10 3.38
N VAL A 53 -10.36 2.28 2.07
CA VAL A 53 -10.27 1.20 1.10
C VAL A 53 -9.17 1.50 0.08
N PRO A 54 -7.88 1.24 0.39
CA PRO A 54 -6.83 1.29 -0.62
C PRO A 54 -7.06 0.18 -1.65
N ILE A 55 -7.27 0.56 -2.90
CA ILE A 55 -7.63 -0.36 -3.98
C ILE A 55 -6.36 -0.86 -4.68
N CYS A 56 -6.19 -2.18 -4.72
CA CYS A 56 -5.12 -2.86 -5.43
C CYS A 56 -3.74 -2.24 -5.09
N TYR A 57 -3.10 -1.64 -6.08
CA TYR A 57 -1.77 -1.07 -6.00
C TYR A 57 -1.65 0.17 -5.10
N GLU A 58 -2.75 0.80 -4.71
CA GLU A 58 -2.74 1.92 -3.76
C GLU A 58 -2.10 1.53 -2.42
N SER A 59 -2.24 0.27 -2.01
CA SER A 59 -1.60 -0.26 -0.80
C SER A 59 -0.06 -0.30 -0.88
N ALA A 60 0.51 -0.29 -2.09
CA ALA A 60 1.95 -0.21 -2.31
C ALA A 60 2.54 1.18 -2.09
N PHE A 61 1.72 2.23 -2.18
CA PHE A 61 2.17 3.59 -1.97
C PHE A 61 2.00 4.00 -0.50
N PRO A 62 3.10 4.13 0.26
CA PRO A 62 3.01 4.43 1.68
C PRO A 62 2.36 5.79 1.95
N ALA A 63 2.56 6.79 1.08
CA ALA A 63 1.95 8.11 1.19
C ALA A 63 0.42 8.09 1.10
N VAL A 64 -0.16 7.22 0.26
CA VAL A 64 -1.62 7.05 0.12
C VAL A 64 -2.18 6.47 1.41
N VAL A 65 -1.62 5.36 1.88
CA VAL A 65 -2.10 4.71 3.11
C VAL A 65 -1.91 5.61 4.33
N ARG A 66 -0.78 6.32 4.42
CA ARG A 66 -0.53 7.30 5.47
C ARG A 66 -1.58 8.41 5.48
N THR A 67 -2.05 8.86 4.31
CA THR A 67 -3.08 9.89 4.20
C THR A 67 -4.38 9.43 4.86
N PHE A 68 -4.89 8.25 4.48
CA PHE A 68 -6.06 7.66 5.14
C PHE A 68 -5.90 7.50 6.65
N CYS A 69 -4.71 7.07 7.11
CA CYS A 69 -4.44 6.94 8.53
C CYS A 69 -4.42 8.31 9.24
N ARG A 70 -3.77 9.32 8.64
CA ARG A 70 -3.74 10.68 9.20
C ARG A 70 -5.15 11.27 9.30
N ASP A 71 -6.00 10.99 8.31
CA ASP A 71 -7.36 11.53 8.23
C ASP A 71 -8.33 10.81 9.19
N GLY A 72 -7.89 9.73 9.84
CA GLY A 72 -8.59 9.11 10.97
C GLY A 72 -9.19 7.73 10.72
N ALA A 73 -8.65 6.96 9.76
CA ALA A 73 -9.03 5.56 9.59
C ALA A 73 -8.68 4.71 10.83
N ASP A 74 -9.65 3.95 11.33
CA ASP A 74 -9.48 3.00 12.44
C ASP A 74 -8.94 1.66 11.94
N PHE A 75 -9.28 1.26 10.71
CA PHE A 75 -8.74 0.10 10.03
C PHE A 75 -8.77 0.29 8.51
N LEU A 76 -8.12 -0.62 7.78
CA LEU A 76 -8.08 -0.63 6.32
C LEU A 76 -8.73 -1.90 5.77
N VAL A 77 -9.42 -1.74 4.64
CA VAL A 77 -9.88 -2.86 3.82
C VAL A 77 -9.16 -2.78 2.48
N VAL A 78 -8.19 -3.64 2.25
CA VAL A 78 -7.46 -3.68 0.97
C VAL A 78 -8.19 -4.65 0.05
N ILE A 79 -8.85 -4.13 -0.98
CA ILE A 79 -9.47 -4.93 -2.04
C ILE A 79 -8.52 -5.00 -3.23
N THR A 80 -8.28 -6.17 -3.80
CA THR A 80 -7.34 -6.32 -4.92
C THR A 80 -7.74 -7.44 -5.88
N ASN A 81 -7.30 -7.31 -7.13
CA ASN A 81 -7.26 -8.41 -8.08
C ASN A 81 -5.80 -8.69 -8.43
N ASP A 82 -5.25 -9.78 -7.88
CA ASP A 82 -3.86 -10.17 -8.15
C ASP A 82 -3.75 -11.18 -9.33
N ALA A 83 -4.83 -11.41 -10.10
CA ALA A 83 -4.87 -12.41 -11.18
C ALA A 83 -3.84 -12.17 -12.29
N TRP A 84 -3.59 -10.90 -12.62
CA TRP A 84 -2.59 -10.47 -13.60
C TRP A 84 -1.15 -10.88 -13.28
N PHE A 85 -0.82 -11.15 -12.01
CA PHE A 85 0.50 -11.67 -11.66
C PHE A 85 0.62 -13.19 -11.88
N GLY A 86 -0.49 -13.92 -12.00
CA GLY A 86 -0.52 -15.37 -12.03
C GLY A 86 0.20 -16.02 -10.83
N ARG A 87 0.70 -17.24 -11.02
CA ARG A 87 1.42 -18.02 -10.00
C ARG A 87 2.89 -17.62 -9.91
N THR A 88 3.15 -16.33 -9.72
CA THR A 88 4.50 -15.76 -9.57
C THR A 88 4.74 -15.26 -8.13
N SER A 89 5.89 -14.62 -7.90
CA SER A 89 6.19 -13.96 -6.62
C SER A 89 5.37 -12.69 -6.37
N GLY A 90 4.76 -12.10 -7.41
CA GLY A 90 4.04 -10.83 -7.36
C GLY A 90 2.96 -10.74 -6.27
N PRO A 91 2.00 -11.69 -6.19
CA PRO A 91 0.94 -11.64 -5.18
C PRO A 91 1.48 -11.76 -3.76
N TYR A 92 2.56 -12.54 -3.57
CA TYR A 92 3.23 -12.66 -2.27
C TYR A 92 3.90 -11.35 -1.87
N GLN A 93 4.61 -10.70 -2.78
CA GLN A 93 5.23 -9.39 -2.53
C GLN A 93 4.16 -8.33 -2.22
N HIS A 94 3.08 -8.29 -3.00
CA HIS A 94 1.96 -7.37 -2.79
C HIS A 94 1.29 -7.58 -1.42
N ALA A 95 1.05 -8.84 -1.01
CA ALA A 95 0.53 -9.13 0.33
C ALA A 95 1.50 -8.73 1.45
N ARG A 96 2.82 -8.87 1.25
CA ARG A 96 3.84 -8.45 2.23
C ARG A 96 3.95 -6.94 2.35
N ILE A 97 3.76 -6.20 1.26
CA ILE A 97 3.68 -4.75 1.27
C ILE A 97 2.58 -4.26 2.24
N ALA A 98 1.41 -4.90 2.24
CA ALA A 98 0.34 -4.58 3.18
C ALA A 98 0.76 -4.77 4.65
N VAL A 99 1.68 -5.71 4.95
CA VAL A 99 2.24 -5.88 6.30
C VAL A 99 3.02 -4.65 6.74
N PHE A 100 3.83 -4.06 5.86
CA PHE A 100 4.56 -2.82 6.16
C PHE A 100 3.59 -1.68 6.44
N ARG A 101 2.52 -1.54 5.64
CA ARG A 101 1.47 -0.53 5.86
C ARG A 101 0.83 -0.62 7.24
N ALA A 102 0.56 -1.85 7.70
CA ALA A 102 0.01 -2.12 9.02
C ALA A 102 0.97 -1.68 10.14
N ILE A 103 2.25 -2.03 10.02
CA ILE A 103 3.30 -1.69 11.00
C ILE A 103 3.55 -0.19 11.08
N GLU A 104 3.74 0.47 9.93
CA GLU A 104 4.02 1.90 9.78
C GLU A 104 2.98 2.76 10.49
N ASN A 105 1.71 2.40 10.36
CA ASN A 105 0.59 3.19 10.86
C ASN A 105 -0.07 2.61 12.12
N ARG A 106 0.41 1.46 12.62
CA ARG A 106 -0.21 0.71 13.73
C ARG A 106 -1.71 0.52 13.51
N ILE A 107 -2.05 0.03 12.32
CA ILE A 107 -3.43 -0.12 11.85
C ILE A 107 -3.71 -1.58 11.46
N GLY A 108 -4.90 -2.07 11.77
CA GLY A 108 -5.35 -3.38 11.32
C GLY A 108 -5.79 -3.34 9.86
N ILE A 109 -5.57 -4.45 9.13
CA ILE A 109 -5.92 -4.58 7.72
C ILE A 109 -6.68 -5.88 7.50
N ALA A 110 -7.84 -5.78 6.83
CA ALA A 110 -8.46 -6.91 6.16
C ALA A 110 -8.12 -6.83 4.67
N ARG A 111 -7.38 -7.82 4.16
CA ARG A 111 -7.04 -7.92 2.74
C ARG A 111 -7.93 -8.96 2.08
N CYS A 112 -8.67 -8.54 1.06
CA CYS A 112 -9.50 -9.38 0.22
C CYS A 112 -8.96 -9.34 -1.22
N ALA A 113 -8.40 -10.46 -1.64
CA ALA A 113 -7.84 -10.67 -2.97
C ALA A 113 -8.65 -11.72 -3.72
N ASN A 114 -8.92 -11.49 -5.01
CA ASN A 114 -9.68 -12.41 -5.85
C ASN A 114 -8.98 -13.78 -6.04
N THR A 115 -7.93 -13.84 -6.86
CA THR A 115 -7.07 -15.04 -7.02
C THR A 115 -5.78 -14.97 -6.18
N GLY A 116 -5.57 -13.85 -5.50
CA GLY A 116 -4.39 -13.57 -4.69
C GLY A 116 -4.51 -14.06 -3.24
N ILE A 117 -3.64 -13.52 -2.41
CA ILE A 117 -3.60 -13.86 -0.98
C ILE A 117 -4.54 -12.95 -0.21
N SER A 118 -5.60 -13.53 0.36
CA SER A 118 -6.48 -12.88 1.33
C SER A 118 -5.99 -13.20 2.75
N CYS A 119 -6.01 -12.21 3.64
CA CYS A 119 -5.56 -12.36 5.03
C CYS A 119 -6.01 -11.21 5.93
N PHE A 120 -5.85 -11.42 7.25
CA PHE A 120 -5.94 -10.36 8.25
C PHE A 120 -4.55 -10.03 8.78
N ILE A 121 -4.27 -8.74 8.98
CA ILE A 121 -2.98 -8.24 9.46
C ILE A 121 -3.23 -7.36 10.70
N ASP A 122 -2.55 -7.66 11.80
CA ASP A 122 -2.63 -6.85 13.02
C ASP A 122 -1.73 -5.58 12.93
N PRO A 123 -1.91 -4.59 13.83
CA PRO A 123 -1.06 -3.40 13.93
C PRO A 123 0.44 -3.65 14.16
N CYS A 124 0.85 -4.87 14.50
CA CYS A 124 2.23 -5.30 14.65
C CYS A 124 2.76 -6.04 13.42
N GLY A 125 1.96 -6.18 12.37
CA GLY A 125 2.31 -6.89 11.14
C GLY A 125 2.14 -8.42 11.23
N ARG A 126 1.50 -8.95 12.26
CA ARG A 126 1.21 -10.37 12.36
C ARG A 126 0.08 -10.73 11.41
N VAL A 127 0.33 -11.70 10.55
CA VAL A 127 -0.63 -12.18 9.56
C VAL A 127 -1.40 -13.37 10.15
N SER A 128 -2.71 -13.38 9.98
CA SER A 128 -3.58 -14.50 10.37
C SER A 128 -4.58 -14.82 9.27
N LYS A 129 -5.10 -16.06 9.29
CA LYS A 129 -6.11 -16.56 8.35
C LYS A 129 -5.76 -16.26 6.88
N THR A 130 -4.67 -16.84 6.40
CA THR A 130 -4.14 -16.61 5.05
C THR A 130 -4.67 -17.65 4.07
N THR A 131 -5.07 -17.23 2.86
CA THR A 131 -5.42 -18.15 1.77
C THR A 131 -4.21 -18.55 0.94
N ALA A 132 -4.31 -19.69 0.24
CA ALA A 132 -3.45 -19.96 -0.90
C ALA A 132 -3.91 -19.14 -2.13
N LEU A 133 -3.08 -19.12 -3.17
CA LEU A 133 -3.49 -18.59 -4.48
C LEU A 133 -4.58 -19.46 -5.11
N ASP A 134 -5.42 -18.84 -5.93
CA ASP A 134 -6.46 -19.51 -6.74
C ASP A 134 -7.43 -20.37 -5.91
N GLN A 135 -7.68 -19.99 -4.65
CA GLN A 135 -8.54 -20.74 -3.74
C GLN A 135 -9.89 -20.04 -3.53
N GLN A 136 -10.98 -20.72 -3.87
CA GLN A 136 -12.34 -20.26 -3.51
C GLN A 136 -12.61 -20.56 -2.03
N VAL A 137 -12.63 -19.51 -1.20
CA VAL A 137 -12.82 -19.64 0.25
C VAL A 137 -13.40 -18.37 0.84
N VAL A 138 -14.11 -18.51 1.98
CA VAL A 138 -14.55 -17.40 2.81
C VAL A 138 -13.67 -17.34 4.05
N LEU A 139 -13.12 -16.17 4.35
CA LEU A 139 -12.39 -15.91 5.58
C LEU A 139 -13.25 -15.11 6.55
N THR A 140 -13.30 -15.56 7.80
CA THR A 140 -13.91 -14.81 8.91
C THR A 140 -12.86 -14.59 9.99
N GLY A 141 -12.76 -13.36 10.46
CA GLY A 141 -11.76 -12.94 11.44
C GLY A 141 -12.05 -11.56 12.00
N ASN A 142 -11.35 -11.22 13.07
CA ASN A 142 -11.46 -9.92 13.72
C ASN A 142 -10.41 -8.96 13.16
N VAL A 143 -10.82 -7.73 12.86
CA VAL A 143 -9.90 -6.64 12.51
C VAL A 143 -9.62 -5.82 13.76
N VAL A 144 -8.35 -5.65 14.09
CA VAL A 144 -7.93 -4.84 15.23
C VAL A 144 -7.99 -3.37 14.85
N LEU A 145 -8.76 -2.60 15.60
CA LEU A 145 -8.85 -1.16 15.41
C LEU A 145 -7.56 -0.47 15.89
N ARG A 146 -7.17 0.58 15.18
CA ARG A 146 -6.06 1.44 15.53
C ARG A 146 -6.37 2.20 16.82
N HIS A 147 -5.38 2.29 17.69
CA HIS A 147 -5.50 2.91 19.02
C HIS A 147 -4.58 4.12 19.22
N ARG A 148 -3.66 4.38 18.29
CA ARG A 148 -2.73 5.52 18.37
C ARG A 148 -2.27 5.98 17.00
N THR A 149 -1.78 7.19 16.92
CA THR A 149 -1.12 7.73 15.72
C THR A 149 0.39 7.59 15.87
N THR A 150 1.07 7.02 14.88
CA THR A 150 2.52 6.82 14.91
C THR A 150 3.27 8.09 14.53
N TRP A 151 4.58 8.14 14.84
CA TRP A 151 5.45 9.20 14.36
C TRP A 151 5.47 9.24 12.82
N TYR A 152 5.48 8.07 12.18
CA TYR A 152 5.40 7.94 10.72
C TYR A 152 4.09 8.53 10.17
N THR A 153 2.94 8.21 10.76
CA THR A 153 1.67 8.79 10.32
C THR A 153 1.69 10.32 10.39
N ARG A 154 2.35 10.90 11.40
CA ARG A 154 2.48 12.37 11.55
C ARG A 154 3.47 12.99 10.56
N HIS A 155 4.67 12.42 10.42
CA HIS A 155 5.79 13.11 9.74
C HIS A 155 6.22 12.46 8.42
N GLY A 156 5.71 11.28 8.09
CA GLY A 156 6.06 10.54 6.88
C GLY A 156 7.53 10.17 6.84
N ASP A 157 8.15 10.31 5.68
CA ASP A 157 9.53 9.89 5.41
C ASP A 157 10.58 10.89 5.90
N LEU A 158 10.21 11.88 6.73
CA LEU A 158 11.12 12.90 7.24
C LEU A 158 12.39 12.29 7.86
N PHE A 159 12.24 11.22 8.65
CA PHE A 159 13.38 10.52 9.25
C PHE A 159 14.31 9.92 8.18
N ALA A 160 13.75 9.29 7.14
CA ALA A 160 14.52 8.72 6.05
C ALA A 160 15.28 9.82 5.28
N TRP A 161 14.63 10.94 4.98
CA TRP A 161 15.27 12.08 4.32
C TRP A 161 16.42 12.68 5.13
N LEU A 162 16.28 12.76 6.45
CA LEU A 162 17.38 13.19 7.33
C LEU A 162 18.57 12.22 7.25
N CYS A 163 18.32 10.90 7.28
CA CYS A 163 19.38 9.89 7.13
C CYS A 163 20.08 9.98 5.76
N VAL A 164 19.33 10.22 4.68
CA VAL A 164 19.88 10.42 3.33
C VAL A 164 20.78 11.65 3.30
N LEU A 165 20.30 12.77 3.86
CA LEU A 165 21.06 14.02 3.92
C LEU A 165 22.37 13.86 4.70
N ILE A 166 22.32 13.27 5.90
CA ILE A 166 23.51 13.03 6.73
C ILE A 166 24.51 12.13 6.00
N SER A 167 24.04 11.01 5.42
CA SER A 167 24.89 10.07 4.68
C SER A 167 25.57 10.73 3.48
N ALA A 168 24.82 11.56 2.73
CA ALA A 168 25.35 12.30 1.60
C ALA A 168 26.40 13.34 2.03
N THR A 169 26.14 14.09 3.11
CA THR A 169 27.10 15.05 3.66
C THR A 169 28.39 14.36 4.10
N LEU A 170 28.31 13.23 4.80
CA LEU A 170 29.49 12.47 5.23
C LEU A 170 30.30 11.95 4.05
N LEU A 171 29.63 11.47 2.99
CA LEU A 171 30.29 11.01 1.78
C LEU A 171 31.01 12.15 1.06
N ILE A 172 30.37 13.32 0.93
CA ILE A 172 30.97 14.51 0.33
C ILE A 172 32.21 14.95 1.11
N VAL A 173 32.10 15.05 2.44
CA VAL A 173 33.23 15.41 3.32
C VAL A 173 34.38 14.41 3.15
N SER A 174 34.10 13.11 3.15
CA SER A 174 35.13 12.08 2.98
C SER A 174 35.86 12.19 1.64
N VAL A 175 35.16 12.49 0.55
CA VAL A 175 35.77 12.65 -0.78
C VAL A 175 36.66 13.90 -0.83
N ILE A 176 36.21 15.01 -0.24
CA ILE A 176 37.00 16.26 -0.18
C ILE A 176 38.26 16.07 0.68
N SER A 177 38.14 15.46 1.86
CA SER A 177 39.28 15.19 2.73
C SER A 177 40.33 14.29 2.09
N LYS A 178 39.92 13.31 1.26
CA LYS A 178 40.84 12.45 0.50
C LYS A 178 41.55 13.19 -0.63
N LYS A 179 40.94 14.24 -1.19
CA LYS A 179 41.58 15.06 -2.24
C LYS A 179 42.60 16.06 -1.67
N ASN A 180 42.45 16.42 -0.40
CA ASN A 180 43.32 17.37 0.30
C ASN A 180 44.50 16.71 1.05
N ASN A 181 44.55 15.37 1.07
CA ASN A 181 45.68 14.56 1.57
C ASN A 181 46.37 13.87 0.39
#